data_AF-A0A366C1C9-F1
#
_entry.id   AF-A0A366C1C9-F1
#
_cell.length_a   1.000
_cell.length_b   1.000
_cell.length_c   1.000
_cell.angle_alpha   90.00
_cell.angle_beta   90.00
_cell.angle_gamma   90.00
#
_symmetry.space_group_name_H-M   'P 1'
#
loop_
_entity.id
_entity.type
_entity.pdbx_description
1 polymer ?
#
loop_
_entity_poly.entity_id
_entity_poly.type
_entity_poly.pdbx_seq_one_letter_code
_entity_poly.pdbx_strand_id
1 'polypeptide(L)'
;MRRIRVAPSETIRIATLARDGVVSLEAQATRPARIGTEAATRHVEPGDGPVRLTLPGRRHLVWQIEGAPAVAISLYRPDQRVRGALSAVAALAFLPLRHTGDIAAYFLRGDSGAGTRLERALIPGTEAASQAPPAAGSETSLAARLAGLGSAKPVQVFLGHRLGGGAEFWLADRIATGRAQGNVALVLRDDPAGVLAELHDSGPPLHQRLSRTGAAALLSRPARIRLIYSNLVGAADPLGLLNDMLDRLRPQDRFELIFHDFLPLCPSHTLIGSAGRFCGLPDPVPCQACYRKLAVTSGARPPRIETWRQAWHRAATRADEIVVFSADSARRVARVWPDLAPHLVLRPHHVGHLPPRLAPPSGPARLGVLGRIGHAKGAAVLKALAALPDRGFEIVVLGELDPAFAHPGMTVHGRYRRDEIATLAASHTIGAWFVPAIWPETFSYTVHECLATGLPVLTFDIGAQGETAAAHPNGQVLPLDASPRDLADRLAAALAGTAQSSAASSNEAQSLR
;
A
#
# COMPACT_ATOMS: atom_id res chain seq x y z
N MET A 1 -6.96 20.81 32.86
CA MET A 1 -7.97 19.84 32.38
C MET A 1 -9.11 20.56 31.68
N ARG A 2 -9.58 20.09 30.51
CA ARG A 2 -10.72 20.66 29.78
C ARG A 2 -11.93 19.72 29.92
N ARG A 3 -13.06 20.22 30.44
CA ARG A 3 -14.31 19.46 30.51
C ARG A 3 -15.12 19.72 29.25
N ILE A 4 -15.53 18.68 28.55
CA ILE A 4 -16.31 18.76 27.31
C ILE A 4 -17.55 17.90 27.50
N ARG A 5 -18.74 18.52 27.38
CA ARG A 5 -20.01 17.83 27.40
C ARG A 5 -20.32 17.37 25.98
N VAL A 6 -20.52 16.07 25.79
CA VAL A 6 -20.72 15.46 24.47
C VAL A 6 -22.19 15.07 24.26
N ALA A 7 -22.92 14.83 25.36
CA ALA A 7 -24.37 14.65 25.40
C ALA A 7 -24.93 15.10 26.77
N PRO A 8 -26.27 15.21 26.97
CA PRO A 8 -26.86 15.72 28.22
C PRO A 8 -26.41 15.00 29.49
N SER A 9 -26.11 13.70 29.42
CA SER A 9 -25.63 12.85 30.52
C SER A 9 -24.16 12.42 30.39
N GLU A 10 -23.46 12.80 29.32
CA GLU A 10 -22.09 12.33 29.04
C GLU A 10 -21.07 13.45 29.12
N THR A 11 -20.02 13.23 29.92
CA THR A 11 -18.97 14.22 30.12
C THR A 11 -17.58 13.60 29.97
N ILE A 12 -16.74 14.25 29.17
CA ILE A 12 -15.32 13.92 29.06
C ILE A 12 -14.51 14.97 29.81
N ARG A 13 -13.58 14.52 30.65
CA ARG A 13 -12.55 15.37 31.26
C ARG A 13 -11.20 15.03 30.65
N ILE A 14 -10.69 15.93 29.83
CA ILE A 14 -9.36 15.77 29.24
C ILE A 14 -8.35 16.27 30.27
N ALA A 15 -7.52 15.36 30.77
CA ALA A 15 -6.57 15.65 31.84
C ALA A 15 -5.39 16.47 31.31
N THR A 16 -4.69 15.91 30.30
CA THR A 16 -3.43 16.47 29.79
C THR A 16 -3.14 15.96 28.37
N LEU A 17 -2.63 16.84 27.50
CA LEU A 17 -1.94 16.43 26.27
C LEU A 17 -0.45 16.33 26.63
N ALA A 18 0.12 15.13 26.63
CA ALA A 18 1.54 14.95 26.95
C ALA A 18 2.41 15.36 25.75
N ARG A 19 3.60 15.92 26.04
CA ARG A 19 4.52 16.48 25.02
C ARG A 19 4.98 15.45 23.99
N ASP A 20 4.87 14.17 24.31
CA ASP A 20 5.21 12.98 23.51
C ASP A 20 4.11 12.52 22.55
N GLY A 21 2.94 13.16 22.54
CA GLY A 21 1.86 12.79 21.61
C GLY A 21 0.94 11.69 22.10
N VAL A 22 0.81 11.62 23.41
CA VAL A 22 -0.14 10.78 24.10
C VAL A 22 -1.22 11.67 24.74
N VAL A 23 -2.48 11.30 24.53
CA VAL A 23 -3.65 11.94 25.14
C VAL A 23 -4.04 11.14 26.36
N SER A 24 -3.99 11.78 27.54
CA SER A 24 -4.53 11.21 28.78
C SER A 24 -5.86 11.87 29.11
N LEU A 25 -6.91 11.07 29.20
CA LEU A 25 -8.27 11.54 29.44
C LEU A 25 -9.01 10.66 30.45
N GLU A 26 -9.93 11.27 31.17
CA GLU A 26 -10.94 10.60 31.98
C GLU A 26 -12.30 10.76 31.31
N ALA A 27 -12.94 9.64 31.05
CA ALA A 27 -14.20 9.57 30.33
C ALA A 27 -15.23 8.80 31.14
N GLN A 28 -16.47 9.28 31.17
CA GLN A 28 -17.59 8.54 31.74
C GLN A 28 -18.69 8.46 30.70
N ALA A 29 -19.09 7.24 30.37
CA ALA A 29 -20.16 6.95 29.42
C ALA A 29 -21.33 6.31 30.17
N THR A 30 -22.56 6.70 29.81
CA THR A 30 -23.79 6.11 30.36
C THR A 30 -24.32 4.96 29.50
N ARG A 31 -23.70 4.75 28.33
CA ARG A 31 -23.97 3.73 27.32
C ARG A 31 -22.65 3.26 26.70
N PRO A 32 -22.61 2.09 26.03
CA PRO A 32 -21.41 1.66 25.32
C PRO A 32 -20.95 2.74 24.35
N ALA A 33 -19.67 3.10 24.45
CA ALA A 33 -19.09 4.18 23.66
C ALA A 33 -17.68 3.82 23.21
N ARG A 34 -17.33 4.27 22.01
CA ARG A 34 -15.99 4.17 21.46
C ARG A 34 -15.31 5.53 21.54
N ILE A 35 -14.13 5.53 22.14
CA ILE A 35 -13.29 6.71 22.32
C ILE A 35 -12.02 6.49 21.52
N GLY A 36 -11.62 7.47 20.71
CA GLY A 36 -10.48 7.31 19.84
C GLY A 36 -9.73 8.59 19.57
N THR A 37 -8.55 8.44 19.00
CA THR A 37 -7.77 9.47 18.33
C THR A 37 -7.61 9.06 16.86
N GLU A 38 -6.86 9.84 16.08
CA GLU A 38 -6.43 9.43 14.75
C GLU A 38 -5.53 8.17 14.72
N ALA A 39 -5.02 7.72 15.88
CA ALA A 39 -4.05 6.63 15.96
C ALA A 39 -4.54 5.40 16.71
N ALA A 40 -5.51 5.52 17.63
CA ALA A 40 -6.02 4.38 18.38
C ALA A 40 -7.45 4.61 18.89
N THR A 41 -8.21 3.53 19.05
CA THR A 41 -9.54 3.58 19.67
C THR A 41 -9.71 2.54 20.77
N ARG A 42 -10.52 2.86 21.78
CA ARG A 42 -10.88 2.01 22.91
C ARG A 42 -12.38 1.99 23.10
N HIS A 43 -12.90 0.82 23.47
CA HIS A 43 -14.28 0.67 23.89
C HIS A 43 -14.39 0.99 25.38
N VAL A 44 -15.48 1.66 25.76
CA VAL A 44 -15.82 1.97 27.15
C VAL A 44 -17.22 1.46 27.40
N GLU A 45 -17.32 0.51 28.32
CA GLU A 45 -18.59 0.00 28.83
C GLU A 45 -19.21 0.96 29.84
N PRO A 46 -20.55 0.97 29.99
CA PRO A 46 -21.23 1.74 31.03
C PRO A 46 -20.80 1.31 32.42
N GLY A 47 -20.60 2.25 33.35
CA GLY A 47 -20.28 1.95 34.74
C GLY A 47 -20.37 3.15 35.67
N ASP A 48 -20.30 2.89 36.98
CA ASP A 48 -20.54 3.89 38.04
C ASP A 48 -19.41 4.93 38.21
N GLY A 49 -18.30 4.81 37.47
CA GLY A 49 -17.14 5.69 37.60
C GLY A 49 -16.44 6.05 36.28
N PRO A 50 -15.61 7.10 36.27
CA PRO A 50 -14.85 7.51 35.10
C PRO A 50 -13.73 6.52 34.77
N VAL A 51 -13.62 6.14 33.50
CA VAL A 51 -12.53 5.32 32.97
C VAL A 51 -11.38 6.22 32.53
N ARG A 52 -10.17 5.89 32.98
CA ARG A 52 -8.95 6.63 32.64
C ARG A 52 -8.27 5.96 31.43
N LEU A 53 -8.09 6.73 30.37
CA LEU A 53 -7.58 6.25 29.09
C LEU A 53 -6.35 7.02 28.66
N THR A 54 -5.41 6.27 28.07
CA THR A 54 -4.18 6.78 27.49
C THR A 54 -4.15 6.33 26.03
N LEU A 55 -4.30 7.28 25.10
CA LEU A 55 -4.38 7.01 23.67
C LEU A 55 -3.25 7.74 22.93
N PRO A 56 -2.47 7.06 22.05
CA PRO A 56 -1.56 7.76 21.15
C PRO A 56 -2.36 8.68 20.22
N GLY A 57 -1.83 9.83 19.85
CA GLY A 57 -2.53 10.80 18.99
C GLY A 57 -2.42 12.22 19.51
N ARG A 58 -2.60 13.17 18.63
CA ARG A 58 -2.30 14.59 18.89
C ARG A 58 -3.38 15.53 18.35
N ARG A 59 -4.08 15.16 17.27
CA ARG A 59 -4.87 16.12 16.48
C ARG A 59 -6.31 16.20 16.95
N HIS A 60 -7.00 15.06 17.02
CA HIS A 60 -8.43 15.02 17.31
C HIS A 60 -8.76 13.85 18.25
N LEU A 61 -9.72 14.08 19.14
CA LEU A 61 -10.38 13.02 19.89
C LEU A 61 -11.75 12.76 19.26
N VAL A 62 -12.03 11.50 18.93
CA VAL A 62 -13.31 11.05 18.40
C VAL A 62 -14.08 10.36 19.51
N TRP A 63 -15.33 10.75 19.70
CA TRP A 63 -16.27 10.10 20.62
C TRP A 63 -17.48 9.59 19.85
N GLN A 64 -17.76 8.30 19.94
CA GLN A 64 -18.90 7.68 19.26
C GLN A 64 -19.69 6.85 20.25
N ILE A 65 -20.91 7.25 20.53
CA ILE A 65 -21.86 6.45 21.31
C ILE A 65 -22.54 5.49 20.34
N GLU A 66 -22.80 4.27 20.77
CA GLU A 66 -23.54 3.32 19.95
C GLU A 66 -24.93 3.89 19.58
N GLY A 67 -25.24 3.88 18.27
CA GLY A 67 -26.48 4.48 17.73
C GLY A 67 -26.47 6.00 17.51
N ALA A 68 -25.33 6.68 17.72
CA ALA A 68 -25.18 8.13 17.47
C ALA A 68 -24.00 8.46 16.54
N PRO A 69 -24.04 9.60 15.81
CA PRO A 69 -22.92 10.04 14.99
C PRO A 69 -21.68 10.38 15.83
N ALA A 70 -20.50 10.12 15.28
CA ALA A 70 -19.24 10.38 15.95
C ALA A 70 -18.95 11.89 16.04
N VAL A 71 -18.52 12.34 17.22
CA VAL A 71 -18.15 13.74 17.50
C VAL A 71 -16.63 13.86 17.54
N ALA A 72 -16.08 14.71 16.68
CA ALA A 72 -14.64 15.00 16.64
C ALA A 72 -14.30 16.29 17.40
N ILE A 73 -13.37 16.19 18.35
CA ILE A 73 -12.94 17.26 19.24
C ILE A 73 -11.48 17.60 18.92
N SER A 74 -11.21 18.82 18.47
CA SER A 74 -9.83 19.30 18.26
C SER A 74 -9.08 19.47 19.58
N LEU A 75 -7.89 18.87 19.67
CA LEU A 75 -7.03 18.90 20.86
C LEU A 75 -6.04 20.08 20.86
N TYR A 76 -5.83 20.78 19.74
CA TYR A 76 -4.94 21.94 19.64
C TYR A 76 -5.66 23.28 19.75
N ARG A 77 -5.04 24.24 20.47
CA ARG A 77 -5.41 25.66 20.39
C ARG A 77 -4.65 26.37 19.25
N PRO A 78 -5.22 27.42 18.63
CA PRO A 78 -4.60 28.12 17.48
C PRO A 78 -3.19 28.66 17.74
N ASP A 79 -2.89 29.12 18.95
CA ASP A 79 -1.60 29.67 19.38
C ASP A 79 -0.46 28.63 19.44
N GLN A 80 -0.81 27.35 19.57
CA GLN A 80 0.17 26.26 19.63
C GLN A 80 0.62 25.76 18.24
N ARG A 81 -0.10 26.12 17.17
CA ARG A 81 0.31 25.83 15.78
C ARG A 81 1.60 26.57 15.40
N VAL A 82 1.73 27.82 15.84
CA VAL A 82 2.90 28.67 15.54
C VAL A 82 4.14 28.18 16.28
N ARG A 83 4.00 27.79 17.55
CA ARG A 83 5.12 27.24 18.35
C ARG A 83 5.58 25.87 17.85
N GLY A 84 4.64 25.00 17.45
CA GLY A 84 4.97 23.71 16.84
C GLY A 84 5.71 23.85 15.51
N ALA A 85 5.26 24.79 14.65
CA ALA A 85 5.94 25.11 13.40
C ALA A 85 7.34 25.68 13.63
N LEU A 86 7.51 26.61 14.58
CA LEU A 86 8.82 27.18 14.95
C LEU A 86 9.77 26.10 15.50
N SER A 87 9.27 25.19 16.33
CA SER A 87 10.08 24.08 16.86
C SER A 87 10.52 23.11 15.76
N ALA A 88 9.66 22.83 14.76
CA ALA A 88 9.99 21.99 13.62
C ALA A 88 11.03 22.67 12.70
N VAL A 89 10.86 23.97 12.44
CA VAL A 89 11.82 24.78 11.68
C VAL A 89 13.19 24.81 12.39
N ALA A 90 13.22 25.00 13.71
CA ALA A 90 14.46 24.95 14.48
C ALA A 90 15.09 23.55 14.46
N ALA A 91 14.31 22.48 14.62
CA ALA A 91 14.82 21.11 14.55
C ALA A 91 15.45 20.79 13.19
N LEU A 92 14.84 21.24 12.08
CA LEU A 92 15.37 21.10 10.73
C LEU A 92 16.62 21.95 10.50
N ALA A 93 16.65 23.19 11.01
CA ALA A 93 17.80 24.09 10.85
C ALA A 93 19.06 23.60 11.58
N PHE A 94 18.90 22.95 12.75
CA PHE A 94 20.02 22.44 13.54
C PHE A 94 20.36 20.96 13.27
N LEU A 95 19.55 20.25 12.47
CA LEU A 95 19.81 18.85 12.11
C LEU A 95 21.19 18.61 11.48
N PRO A 96 21.68 19.45 10.53
CA PRO A 96 22.99 19.26 9.92
C PRO A 96 24.14 19.40 10.91
N LEU A 97 23.96 20.25 11.93
CA LEU A 97 24.97 20.51 12.95
C LEU A 97 25.00 19.41 14.04
N ARG A 98 23.84 18.81 14.35
CA ARG A 98 23.72 17.82 15.44
C ARG A 98 23.92 16.38 14.99
N HIS A 99 23.66 16.09 13.71
CA HIS A 99 23.69 14.72 13.17
C HIS A 99 24.54 14.60 11.91
N THR A 100 25.58 15.43 11.78
CA THR A 100 26.44 15.51 10.59
C THR A 100 27.06 14.16 10.22
N GLY A 101 27.45 13.38 11.23
CA GLY A 101 27.99 12.02 11.04
C GLY A 101 26.95 11.02 10.53
N ASP A 102 25.73 11.08 11.04
CA ASP A 102 24.62 10.23 10.59
C ASP A 102 24.12 10.64 9.20
N ILE A 103 24.11 11.94 8.87
CA ILE A 103 23.77 12.46 7.53
C ILE A 103 24.80 11.97 6.51
N ALA A 104 26.09 12.08 6.81
CA ALA A 104 27.14 11.59 5.93
C ALA A 104 27.07 10.06 5.79
N ALA A 105 26.84 9.32 6.88
CA ALA A 105 26.70 7.87 6.84
C ALA A 105 25.47 7.43 6.02
N TYR A 106 24.34 8.12 6.17
CA TYR A 106 23.11 7.80 5.44
C TYR A 106 23.21 8.17 3.95
N PHE A 107 23.58 9.41 3.62
CA PHE A 107 23.55 9.89 2.23
C PHE A 107 24.77 9.46 1.39
N LEU A 108 25.94 9.30 1.99
CA LEU A 108 27.17 8.95 1.24
C LEU A 108 27.51 7.47 1.31
N ARG A 109 27.14 6.79 2.42
CA ARG A 109 27.48 5.38 2.66
C ARG A 109 26.28 4.45 2.67
N GLY A 110 25.05 4.97 2.55
CA GLY A 110 23.84 4.16 2.55
C GLY A 110 23.56 3.46 3.88
N ASP A 111 24.09 3.95 5.01
CA ASP A 111 23.86 3.38 6.33
C ASP A 111 22.41 3.65 6.78
N SER A 112 21.55 2.66 6.60
CA SER A 112 20.14 2.73 6.99
C SER A 112 19.94 2.91 8.50
N GLY A 113 20.89 2.46 9.33
CA GLY A 113 20.84 2.66 10.78
C GLY A 113 21.06 4.13 11.18
N ALA A 114 21.87 4.86 10.42
CA ALA A 114 21.99 6.31 10.52
C ALA A 114 20.71 7.01 10.07
N GLY A 115 20.06 6.51 9.01
CA GLY A 115 18.73 6.96 8.57
C GLY A 115 17.68 6.87 9.68
N THR A 116 17.60 5.72 10.38
CA THR A 116 16.67 5.55 11.52
C THR A 116 16.99 6.48 12.70
N ARG A 117 18.27 6.82 12.94
CA ARG A 117 18.65 7.79 13.98
C ARG A 117 18.26 9.22 13.61
N LEU A 118 18.42 9.61 12.34
CA LEU A 118 17.96 10.89 11.80
C LEU A 118 16.44 11.03 11.86
N GLU A 119 15.73 9.97 11.50
CA GLU A 119 14.27 9.91 11.57
C GLU A 119 13.77 10.05 13.02
N ARG A 120 14.41 9.36 13.98
CA ARG A 120 14.11 9.51 15.41
C ARG A 120 14.38 10.90 15.96
N ALA A 121 15.43 11.57 15.46
CA ALA A 121 15.75 12.93 15.86
C ALA A 121 14.73 13.95 15.31
N LEU A 122 14.15 13.70 14.13
CA LEU A 122 13.15 14.55 13.49
C LEU A 122 11.72 14.27 13.98
N ILE A 123 11.43 13.04 14.41
CA ILE A 123 10.11 12.60 14.86
C ILE A 123 10.25 11.79 16.16
N PRO A 124 10.28 12.44 17.33
CA PRO A 124 10.32 11.73 18.60
C PRO A 124 9.00 11.00 18.84
N GLY A 125 9.04 9.66 18.96
CA GLY A 125 7.89 8.83 19.37
C GLY A 125 7.40 7.77 18.38
N THR A 126 8.10 7.52 17.26
CA THR A 126 7.70 6.49 16.26
C THR A 126 7.78 5.04 16.75
N GLU A 127 8.38 4.76 17.92
CA GLU A 127 8.58 3.40 18.42
C GLU A 127 7.38 2.82 19.21
N ALA A 128 6.34 3.58 19.53
CA ALA A 128 5.20 3.04 20.29
C ALA A 128 4.22 2.14 19.49
N ALA A 129 4.45 1.94 18.19
CA ALA A 129 3.65 1.04 17.34
C ALA A 129 4.48 0.02 16.53
N SER A 130 5.81 0.00 16.70
CA SER A 130 6.65 -1.09 16.20
C SER A 130 6.95 -2.00 17.38
N GLN A 131 6.52 -3.25 17.30
CA GLN A 131 6.87 -4.30 18.24
C GLN A 131 8.36 -4.20 18.62
N ALA A 132 8.64 -4.34 19.92
CA ALA A 132 9.99 -4.34 20.47
C ALA A 132 10.93 -5.20 19.60
N PRO A 133 12.19 -4.78 19.36
CA PRO A 133 13.13 -5.63 18.67
C PRO A 133 13.29 -6.93 19.48
N PRO A 134 12.96 -8.11 18.90
CA PRO A 134 13.20 -9.35 19.62
C PRO A 134 14.70 -9.53 19.77
N ALA A 135 15.11 -10.01 20.95
CA ALA A 135 16.47 -10.46 21.21
C ALA A 135 16.91 -11.41 20.10
N ALA A 136 18.21 -11.44 19.80
CA ALA A 136 18.83 -12.44 18.95
C ALA A 136 18.63 -13.83 19.59
N GLY A 137 17.48 -14.43 19.32
CA GLY A 137 17.13 -15.77 19.75
C GLY A 137 17.83 -16.78 18.85
N SER A 138 18.46 -17.76 19.50
CA SER A 138 19.14 -18.89 18.87
C SER A 138 18.31 -19.52 17.75
N GLU A 139 18.97 -20.09 16.74
CA GLU A 139 18.39 -20.82 15.58
C GLU A 139 17.43 -21.98 15.96
N THR A 140 17.23 -22.23 17.25
CA THR A 140 16.56 -23.40 17.82
C THR A 140 15.03 -23.38 17.76
N SER A 141 14.33 -22.25 17.56
CA SER A 141 12.85 -22.26 17.59
C SER A 141 12.19 -22.51 16.24
N LEU A 142 12.59 -21.80 15.18
CA LEU A 142 11.93 -21.89 13.88
C LEU A 142 12.32 -23.14 13.11
N ALA A 143 13.61 -23.48 13.11
CA ALA A 143 14.14 -24.63 12.40
C ALA A 143 13.68 -25.96 13.01
N ALA A 144 13.58 -26.05 14.34
CA ALA A 144 13.02 -27.21 15.03
C ALA A 144 11.52 -27.35 14.74
N ARG A 145 10.77 -26.24 14.75
CA ARG A 145 9.33 -26.25 14.45
C ARG A 145 9.05 -26.69 13.02
N LEU A 146 9.84 -26.21 12.05
CA LEU A 146 9.77 -26.64 10.66
C LEU A 146 10.12 -28.13 10.46
N ALA A 147 11.13 -28.63 11.18
CA ALA A 147 11.52 -30.04 11.13
C ALA A 147 10.46 -30.97 11.76
N GLY A 148 9.71 -30.47 12.75
CA GLY A 148 8.59 -31.19 13.37
C GLY A 148 7.30 -31.23 12.53
N LEU A 149 7.25 -30.54 11.39
CA LEU A 149 6.10 -30.59 10.49
C LEU A 149 6.06 -31.93 9.76
N GLY A 150 4.93 -32.63 9.83
CA GLY A 150 4.70 -33.87 9.10
C GLY A 150 4.73 -33.69 7.57
N SER A 151 4.78 -34.80 6.83
CA SER A 151 4.99 -34.83 5.37
C SER A 151 3.72 -34.69 4.52
N ALA A 152 2.54 -34.53 5.13
CA ALA A 152 1.26 -34.62 4.43
C ALA A 152 1.06 -33.54 3.34
N LYS A 153 1.43 -32.29 3.63
CA LYS A 153 1.29 -31.15 2.71
C LYS A 153 2.61 -30.41 2.56
N PRO A 154 2.94 -29.88 1.36
CA PRO A 154 4.13 -29.06 1.18
C PRO A 154 3.99 -27.74 1.96
N VAL A 155 5.05 -27.36 2.66
CA VAL A 155 5.14 -26.02 3.28
C VAL A 155 5.22 -24.97 2.18
N GLN A 156 4.37 -23.95 2.26
CA GLN A 156 4.38 -22.84 1.31
C GLN A 156 5.45 -21.83 1.74
N VAL A 157 6.50 -21.64 0.94
CA VAL A 157 7.59 -20.71 1.26
C VAL A 157 7.45 -19.48 0.35
N PHE A 158 7.13 -18.31 0.90
CA PHE A 158 6.92 -17.09 0.13
C PHE A 158 8.14 -16.17 0.19
N LEU A 159 8.57 -15.65 -0.96
CA LEU A 159 9.50 -14.53 -1.05
C LEU A 159 8.72 -13.23 -1.23
N GLY A 160 8.78 -12.34 -0.24
CA GLY A 160 8.04 -11.07 -0.21
C GLY A 160 8.85 -9.91 0.35
N HIS A 161 8.34 -8.69 0.21
CA HIS A 161 8.94 -7.46 0.75
C HIS A 161 8.17 -6.91 1.95
N ARG A 162 8.72 -5.91 2.64
CA ARG A 162 8.10 -5.26 3.81
C ARG A 162 7.34 -3.96 3.50
N LEU A 163 7.11 -3.63 2.23
CA LEU A 163 6.62 -2.31 1.79
C LEU A 163 5.08 -2.14 1.86
N GLY A 164 4.35 -3.20 2.23
CA GLY A 164 2.88 -3.22 2.25
C GLY A 164 2.25 -3.18 0.85
N GLY A 165 0.99 -2.74 0.75
CA GLY A 165 0.28 -2.61 -0.53
C GLY A 165 -0.37 -3.90 -1.03
N GLY A 166 -0.72 -3.93 -2.32
CA GLY A 166 -1.53 -5.01 -2.93
C GLY A 166 -0.95 -6.41 -2.76
N ALA A 167 0.36 -6.58 -2.98
CA ALA A 167 1.01 -7.87 -2.83
C ALA A 167 1.02 -8.38 -1.37
N GLU A 168 1.06 -7.47 -0.40
CA GLU A 168 0.94 -7.84 1.02
C GLU A 168 -0.49 -8.24 1.37
N PHE A 169 -1.50 -7.52 0.86
CA PHE A 169 -2.90 -7.92 1.04
C PHE A 169 -3.18 -9.31 0.46
N TRP A 170 -2.65 -9.58 -0.73
CA TRP A 170 -2.74 -10.91 -1.34
C TRP A 170 -2.06 -11.98 -0.48
N LEU A 171 -0.84 -11.73 0.00
CA LEU A 171 -0.09 -12.68 0.81
C LEU A 171 -0.81 -12.97 2.14
N ALA A 172 -1.31 -11.94 2.81
CA ALA A 172 -2.06 -12.07 4.05
C ALA A 172 -3.33 -12.91 3.86
N ASP A 173 -4.09 -12.68 2.78
CA ASP A 173 -5.28 -13.46 2.43
C ASP A 173 -4.95 -14.92 2.12
N ARG A 174 -3.88 -15.16 1.36
CA ARG A 174 -3.36 -16.50 1.05
C ARG A 174 -2.96 -17.26 2.31
N ILE A 175 -2.28 -16.60 3.25
CA ILE A 175 -1.88 -17.18 4.54
C ILE A 175 -3.12 -17.48 5.38
N ALA A 176 -4.06 -16.53 5.51
CA ALA A 176 -5.28 -16.73 6.29
C ALA A 176 -6.12 -17.91 5.76
N THR A 177 -6.37 -17.93 4.45
CA THR A 177 -7.11 -19.02 3.78
C THR A 177 -6.36 -20.35 3.92
N GLY A 178 -5.04 -20.35 3.71
CA GLY A 178 -4.23 -21.54 3.85
C GLY A 178 -4.25 -22.12 5.27
N ARG A 179 -4.15 -21.27 6.29
CA ARG A 179 -4.20 -21.70 7.70
C ARG A 179 -5.55 -22.32 8.06
N ALA A 180 -6.66 -21.74 7.58
CA ALA A 180 -7.98 -22.32 7.76
C ALA A 180 -8.11 -23.74 7.15
N GLN A 181 -7.27 -24.05 6.15
CA GLN A 181 -7.20 -25.38 5.51
C GLN A 181 -6.07 -26.27 6.08
N GLY A 182 -5.43 -25.85 7.18
CA GLY A 182 -4.33 -26.58 7.81
C GLY A 182 -3.00 -26.52 7.03
N ASN A 183 -2.81 -25.53 6.16
CA ASN A 183 -1.54 -25.32 5.46
C ASN A 183 -0.58 -24.49 6.34
N VAL A 184 0.72 -24.73 6.18
CA VAL A 184 1.78 -23.97 6.83
C VAL A 184 2.44 -23.03 5.81
N ALA A 185 2.68 -21.79 6.22
CA ALA A 185 3.38 -20.80 5.42
C ALA A 185 4.65 -20.31 6.13
N LEU A 186 5.76 -20.25 5.40
CA LEU A 186 6.99 -19.58 5.80
C LEU A 186 7.19 -18.37 4.87
N VAL A 187 7.18 -17.16 5.40
CA VAL A 187 7.44 -15.95 4.62
C VAL A 187 8.89 -15.52 4.88
N LEU A 188 9.66 -15.33 3.82
CA LEU A 188 11.02 -14.81 3.86
C LEU A 188 11.01 -13.42 3.25
N ARG A 189 11.44 -12.43 4.03
CA ARG A 189 11.50 -11.03 3.60
C ARG A 189 12.90 -10.48 3.76
N ASP A 190 13.33 -9.70 2.76
CA ASP A 190 14.56 -8.93 2.88
C ASP A 190 14.45 -7.94 4.05
N ASP A 191 15.52 -7.88 4.85
CA ASP A 191 15.64 -7.01 6.02
C ASP A 191 17.06 -6.40 6.00
N PRO A 192 17.25 -5.13 6.40
CA PRO A 192 18.59 -4.54 6.43
C PRO A 192 19.62 -5.34 7.25
N ALA A 193 19.16 -6.13 8.22
CA ALA A 193 20.01 -7.00 9.04
C ALA A 193 20.03 -8.48 8.57
N GLY A 194 19.52 -8.79 7.37
CA GLY A 194 19.51 -10.14 6.79
C GLY A 194 18.17 -10.50 6.15
N VAL A 195 17.55 -11.56 6.65
CA VAL A 195 16.23 -12.05 6.20
C VAL A 195 15.33 -12.20 7.41
N LEU A 196 14.17 -11.56 7.39
CA LEU A 196 13.10 -11.83 8.35
C LEU A 196 12.32 -13.06 7.88
N ALA A 197 12.38 -14.13 8.66
CA ALA A 197 11.57 -15.33 8.48
C ALA A 197 10.34 -15.28 9.40
N GLU A 198 9.17 -15.53 8.83
CA GLU A 198 7.88 -15.53 9.53
C GLU A 198 7.16 -16.86 9.30
N LEU A 199 7.00 -17.67 10.35
CA LEU A 199 6.31 -18.95 10.29
C LEU A 199 4.86 -18.79 10.76
N HIS A 200 3.93 -19.18 9.89
CA HIS A 200 2.49 -19.19 10.14
C HIS A 200 1.95 -20.62 10.02
N ASP A 201 1.63 -21.23 11.16
CA ASP A 201 1.04 -22.57 11.26
C ASP A 201 -0.23 -22.52 12.15
N SER A 202 -0.60 -23.62 12.82
CA SER A 202 -1.76 -23.64 13.73
C SER A 202 -1.54 -22.84 15.02
N GLY A 203 -0.29 -22.56 15.40
CA GLY A 203 0.02 -21.78 16.60
C GLY A 203 0.20 -20.29 16.33
N PRO A 204 0.68 -19.53 17.34
CA PRO A 204 1.07 -18.14 17.15
C PRO A 204 2.17 -18.00 16.08
N PRO A 205 2.14 -16.92 15.28
CA PRO A 205 3.22 -16.63 14.34
C PRO A 205 4.57 -16.52 15.06
N LEU A 206 5.61 -17.10 14.46
CA LEU A 206 6.99 -16.96 14.94
C LEU A 206 7.79 -16.14 13.94
N HIS A 207 8.62 -15.26 14.47
CA HIS A 207 9.47 -14.37 13.67
C HIS A 207 10.93 -14.54 14.10
N GLN A 208 11.83 -14.68 13.14
CA GLN A 208 13.27 -14.76 13.39
C GLN A 208 14.04 -14.01 12.32
N ARG A 209 15.04 -13.22 12.72
CA ARG A 209 16.01 -12.67 11.77
C ARG A 209 17.15 -13.66 11.58
N LEU A 210 17.51 -13.89 10.34
CA LEU A 210 18.53 -14.85 9.93
C LEU A 210 19.47 -14.19 8.92
N SER A 211 20.68 -14.74 8.80
CA SER A 211 21.48 -14.50 7.61
C SER A 211 20.76 -15.09 6.37
N ARG A 212 21.15 -14.64 5.18
CA ARG A 212 20.63 -15.20 3.92
C ARG A 212 20.87 -16.71 3.81
N THR A 213 22.05 -17.15 4.22
CA THR A 213 22.41 -18.58 4.29
C THR A 213 21.59 -19.34 5.34
N GLY A 214 21.32 -18.73 6.50
CA GLY A 214 20.47 -19.32 7.54
C GLY A 214 19.01 -19.47 7.07
N ALA A 215 18.46 -18.46 6.40
CA ALA A 215 17.15 -18.54 5.78
C ALA A 215 17.08 -19.63 4.71
N ALA A 216 18.09 -19.74 3.85
CA ALA A 216 18.18 -20.81 2.85
C ALA A 216 18.22 -22.21 3.51
N ALA A 217 18.92 -22.34 4.63
CA ALA A 217 19.01 -23.59 5.38
C ALA A 217 17.69 -24.03 6.03
N LEU A 218 16.68 -23.15 6.12
CA LEU A 218 15.34 -23.53 6.58
C LEU A 218 14.57 -24.37 5.56
N LEU A 219 14.84 -24.20 4.26
CA LEU A 219 14.09 -24.86 3.18
C LEU A 219 14.28 -26.39 3.21
N SER A 220 15.39 -26.88 3.77
CA SER A 220 15.67 -28.31 3.88
C SER A 220 15.00 -28.98 5.09
N ARG A 221 14.47 -28.21 6.04
CA ARG A 221 13.86 -28.72 7.28
C ARG A 221 12.55 -29.48 7.03
N PRO A 222 11.58 -28.95 6.27
CA PRO A 222 10.37 -29.71 5.94
C PRO A 222 10.63 -30.78 4.87
N ALA A 223 9.82 -31.84 4.88
CA ALA A 223 9.91 -32.96 3.93
C ALA A 223 9.73 -32.53 2.46
N ARG A 224 8.85 -31.54 2.22
CA ARG A 224 8.58 -30.96 0.90
C ARG A 224 8.16 -29.51 1.03
N ILE A 225 8.60 -28.68 0.09
CA ILE A 225 8.18 -27.27 -0.01
C ILE A 225 7.58 -26.94 -1.38
N ARG A 226 6.79 -25.88 -1.39
CA ARG A 226 6.47 -25.11 -2.58
C ARG A 226 7.04 -23.71 -2.36
N LEU A 227 8.12 -23.36 -3.05
CA LEU A 227 8.66 -22.02 -3.08
C LEU A 227 7.82 -21.16 -4.01
N ILE A 228 7.43 -19.98 -3.55
CA ILE A 228 6.62 -19.01 -4.28
C ILE A 228 7.37 -17.69 -4.27
N TYR A 229 7.87 -17.29 -5.43
CA TYR A 229 8.29 -15.91 -5.61
C TYR A 229 7.05 -15.03 -5.74
N SER A 230 6.88 -14.08 -4.82
CA SER A 230 5.80 -13.09 -4.87
C SER A 230 6.33 -11.71 -5.30
N ASN A 231 7.34 -11.19 -4.60
CA ASN A 231 8.00 -9.92 -4.92
C ASN A 231 9.30 -9.78 -4.10
N LEU A 232 10.27 -9.02 -4.62
CA LEU A 232 11.51 -8.66 -3.91
C LEU A 232 11.88 -7.19 -4.11
N VAL A 233 10.88 -6.34 -4.37
CA VAL A 233 11.09 -4.89 -4.49
C VAL A 233 11.57 -4.35 -3.14
N GLY A 234 12.62 -3.53 -3.16
CA GLY A 234 13.26 -3.05 -1.94
C GLY A 234 14.38 -3.94 -1.42
N ALA A 235 14.54 -5.16 -1.93
CA ALA A 235 15.55 -6.08 -1.41
C ALA A 235 16.97 -5.59 -1.69
N ALA A 236 17.90 -5.80 -0.75
CA ALA A 236 19.30 -5.41 -0.90
C ALA A 236 20.03 -6.21 -2.00
N ASP A 237 19.77 -7.50 -2.12
CA ASP A 237 20.29 -8.36 -3.20
C ASP A 237 19.21 -9.37 -3.63
N PRO A 238 18.24 -8.94 -4.46
CA PRO A 238 17.10 -9.78 -4.83
C PRO A 238 17.52 -11.03 -5.62
N LEU A 239 18.56 -10.92 -6.45
CA LEU A 239 19.06 -12.06 -7.22
C LEU A 239 19.78 -13.06 -6.32
N GLY A 240 20.64 -12.58 -5.41
CA GLY A 240 21.31 -13.45 -4.45
C GLY A 240 20.32 -14.17 -3.54
N LEU A 241 19.31 -13.47 -3.02
CA LEU A 241 18.27 -14.09 -2.19
C LEU A 241 17.47 -15.15 -2.96
N LEU A 242 17.07 -14.86 -4.21
CA LEU A 242 16.37 -15.81 -5.04
C LEU A 242 17.23 -17.05 -5.34
N ASN A 243 18.48 -16.86 -5.76
CA ASN A 243 19.38 -17.95 -6.11
C ASN A 243 19.68 -18.83 -4.90
N ASP A 244 19.95 -18.23 -3.73
CA ASP A 244 20.20 -18.98 -2.49
C ASP A 244 19.00 -19.88 -2.12
N MET A 245 17.76 -19.50 -2.46
CA MET A 245 16.59 -20.36 -2.26
C MET A 245 16.45 -21.43 -3.34
N LEU A 246 16.65 -21.06 -4.61
CA LEU A 246 16.53 -21.98 -5.74
C LEU A 246 17.55 -23.12 -5.66
N ASP A 247 18.78 -22.82 -5.21
CA ASP A 247 19.86 -23.79 -5.01
C ASP A 247 19.55 -24.83 -3.91
N ARG A 248 18.52 -24.59 -3.08
CA ARG A 248 18.07 -25.50 -2.03
C ARG A 248 16.87 -26.35 -2.42
N LEU A 249 16.29 -26.14 -3.60
CA LEU A 249 15.16 -26.93 -4.06
C LEU A 249 15.60 -28.36 -4.41
N ARG A 250 14.90 -29.35 -3.84
CA ARG A 250 15.09 -30.78 -4.13
C ARG A 250 14.13 -31.23 -5.24
N PRO A 251 14.31 -32.42 -5.85
CA PRO A 251 13.44 -32.89 -6.94
C PRO A 251 11.94 -32.95 -6.61
N GLN A 252 11.57 -33.19 -5.34
CA GLN A 252 10.17 -33.21 -4.90
C GLN A 252 9.57 -31.81 -4.64
N ASP A 253 10.41 -30.78 -4.55
CA ASP A 253 10.00 -29.42 -4.25
C ASP A 253 9.52 -28.72 -5.52
N ARG A 254 8.59 -27.78 -5.36
CA ARG A 254 7.98 -27.01 -6.46
C ARG A 254 8.33 -25.54 -6.38
N PHE A 255 8.35 -24.86 -7.52
CA PHE A 255 8.59 -23.43 -7.64
C PHE A 255 7.51 -22.75 -8.47
N GLU A 256 6.88 -21.71 -7.92
CA GLU A 256 5.92 -20.83 -8.60
C GLU A 256 6.52 -19.42 -8.70
N LEU A 257 6.56 -18.86 -9.92
CA LEU A 257 6.99 -17.50 -10.17
C LEU A 257 5.75 -16.63 -10.43
N ILE A 258 5.42 -15.74 -9.50
CA ILE A 258 4.23 -14.89 -9.59
C ILE A 258 4.62 -13.44 -9.91
N PHE A 259 4.00 -12.85 -10.92
CA PHE A 259 4.24 -11.49 -11.36
C PHE A 259 3.37 -10.46 -10.63
N HIS A 260 3.61 -10.21 -9.33
CA HIS A 260 3.00 -9.06 -8.64
C HIS A 260 3.59 -7.72 -9.07
N ASP A 261 4.79 -7.73 -9.65
CA ASP A 261 5.45 -6.57 -10.21
C ASP A 261 6.36 -7.00 -11.38
N PHE A 262 6.98 -6.03 -12.06
CA PHE A 262 7.89 -6.30 -13.18
C PHE A 262 9.37 -6.30 -12.80
N LEU A 263 9.71 -6.47 -11.50
CA LEU A 263 11.10 -6.62 -11.05
C LEU A 263 11.86 -7.69 -11.83
N PRO A 264 11.27 -8.86 -12.17
CA PRO A 264 11.97 -9.86 -12.98
C PRO A 264 12.39 -9.37 -14.38
N LEU A 265 11.65 -8.41 -14.96
CA LEU A 265 11.94 -7.86 -16.29
C LEU A 265 12.87 -6.64 -16.23
N CYS A 266 12.81 -5.86 -15.15
CA CYS A 266 13.57 -4.62 -14.95
C CYS A 266 13.63 -4.22 -13.47
N PRO A 267 14.78 -3.75 -12.93
CA PRO A 267 14.83 -3.20 -11.57
C PRO A 267 13.90 -2.01 -11.32
N SER A 268 13.54 -1.25 -12.37
CA SER A 268 12.37 -0.39 -12.31
C SER A 268 11.14 -1.29 -12.46
N HIS A 269 10.69 -1.84 -11.33
CA HIS A 269 9.54 -2.73 -11.24
C HIS A 269 8.24 -2.07 -11.74
N THR A 270 8.22 -0.74 -11.84
CA THR A 270 7.11 0.02 -12.40
C THR A 270 7.20 0.25 -13.91
N LEU A 271 8.29 -0.15 -14.56
CA LEU A 271 8.58 0.17 -15.96
C LEU A 271 8.58 1.68 -16.28
N ILE A 272 8.70 2.53 -15.25
CA ILE A 272 8.97 3.95 -15.40
C ILE A 272 10.48 4.11 -15.59
N GLY A 273 10.87 4.63 -16.75
CA GLY A 273 12.26 4.84 -17.12
C GLY A 273 12.90 6.03 -16.40
N SER A 274 14.20 6.25 -16.65
CA SER A 274 14.96 7.37 -16.06
C SER A 274 14.42 8.76 -16.44
N ALA A 275 13.60 8.84 -17.49
CA ALA A 275 12.92 10.06 -17.91
C ALA A 275 11.57 10.31 -17.18
N GLY A 276 11.23 9.49 -16.18
CA GLY A 276 9.96 9.62 -15.45
C GLY A 276 8.73 9.29 -16.30
N ARG A 277 8.88 8.47 -17.35
CA ARG A 277 7.76 8.02 -18.19
C ARG A 277 7.79 6.51 -18.36
N PHE A 278 6.62 5.93 -18.57
CA PHE A 278 6.52 4.52 -18.92
C PHE A 278 7.29 4.24 -20.21
N CYS A 279 8.17 3.24 -20.17
CA CYS A 279 9.11 2.98 -21.26
C CYS A 279 8.63 1.92 -22.26
N GLY A 280 7.61 1.13 -21.92
CA GLY A 280 7.11 0.08 -22.81
C GLY A 280 8.00 -1.14 -22.95
N LEU A 281 9.12 -1.27 -22.21
CA LEU A 281 10.17 -2.28 -22.44
C LEU A 281 10.76 -2.16 -23.86
N PRO A 282 11.53 -1.09 -24.15
CA PRO A 282 12.08 -0.87 -25.48
C PRO A 282 13.22 -1.85 -25.78
N ASP A 283 13.76 -1.77 -27.00
CA ASP A 283 14.87 -2.62 -27.45
C ASP A 283 16.11 -2.54 -26.53
N PRO A 284 17.02 -3.53 -26.58
CA PRO A 284 18.12 -3.65 -25.62
C PRO A 284 19.01 -2.41 -25.48
N VAL A 285 19.32 -1.72 -26.60
CA VAL A 285 20.19 -0.53 -26.61
C VAL A 285 19.59 0.64 -25.81
N PRO A 286 18.40 1.17 -26.15
CA PRO A 286 17.77 2.23 -25.34
C PRO A 286 17.46 1.76 -23.91
N CYS A 287 17.09 0.49 -23.73
CA CYS A 287 16.84 -0.07 -22.40
C CYS A 287 18.10 -0.03 -21.52
N GLN A 288 19.27 -0.41 -22.04
CA GLN A 288 20.53 -0.38 -21.31
C GLN A 288 20.98 1.06 -21.00
N ALA A 289 20.75 2.02 -21.90
CA ALA A 289 21.04 3.43 -21.65
C ALA A 289 20.19 4.00 -20.50
N CYS A 290 18.90 3.67 -20.48
CA CYS A 290 18.01 3.97 -19.37
C CYS A 290 18.48 3.28 -18.08
N TYR A 291 18.77 1.98 -18.14
CA TYR A 291 19.18 1.16 -17.00
C TYR A 291 20.34 1.76 -16.20
N ARG A 292 21.38 2.26 -16.89
CA ARG A 292 22.54 2.93 -16.27
C ARG A 292 22.17 4.18 -15.46
N LYS A 293 21.05 4.83 -15.80
CA LYS A 293 20.58 6.08 -15.19
C LYS A 293 19.41 5.88 -14.21
N LEU A 294 18.86 4.66 -14.11
CA LEU A 294 17.71 4.39 -13.23
C LEU A 294 18.11 4.62 -11.77
N ALA A 295 17.33 5.45 -11.08
CA ALA A 295 17.28 5.48 -9.62
C ALA A 295 16.83 4.11 -9.13
N VAL A 296 17.61 3.52 -8.22
CA VAL A 296 17.51 2.10 -7.86
C VAL A 296 16.55 1.92 -6.69
N THR A 297 15.50 1.10 -6.84
CA THR A 297 14.57 0.76 -5.75
C THR A 297 14.91 -0.53 -5.02
N SER A 298 15.75 -1.40 -5.59
CA SER A 298 16.25 -2.65 -4.99
C SER A 298 17.76 -2.72 -5.23
N GLY A 299 18.55 -3.02 -4.18
CA GLY A 299 19.98 -2.76 -4.07
C GLY A 299 20.90 -3.27 -5.20
N ALA A 300 21.77 -4.23 -4.87
CA ALA A 300 22.78 -4.77 -5.76
C ALA A 300 22.14 -5.26 -7.07
N ARG A 301 22.68 -4.78 -8.20
CA ARG A 301 22.26 -5.17 -9.53
C ARG A 301 23.47 -5.29 -10.46
N PRO A 302 23.44 -6.20 -11.46
CA PRO A 302 24.52 -6.32 -12.43
C PRO A 302 24.63 -5.05 -13.29
N PRO A 303 25.77 -4.79 -13.94
CA PRO A 303 25.97 -3.60 -14.76
C PRO A 303 25.12 -3.58 -16.05
N ARG A 304 24.62 -4.74 -16.48
CA ARG A 304 23.83 -4.90 -17.70
C ARG A 304 22.41 -5.40 -17.40
N ILE A 305 21.41 -4.80 -18.06
CA ILE A 305 20.00 -5.25 -17.98
C ILE A 305 19.83 -6.67 -18.52
N GLU A 306 20.64 -7.06 -19.49
CA GLU A 306 20.64 -8.41 -20.04
C GLU A 306 21.02 -9.44 -18.97
N THR A 307 22.08 -9.19 -18.20
CA THR A 307 22.50 -10.07 -17.10
C THR A 307 21.41 -10.19 -16.03
N TRP A 308 20.71 -9.09 -15.74
CA TRP A 308 19.54 -9.12 -14.85
C TRP A 308 18.42 -10.02 -15.39
N ARG A 309 18.03 -9.80 -16.65
CA ARG A 309 16.97 -10.58 -17.31
C ARG A 309 17.33 -12.05 -17.46
N GLN A 310 18.59 -12.38 -17.75
CA GLN A 310 19.09 -13.76 -17.83
C GLN A 310 19.02 -14.46 -16.48
N ALA A 311 19.35 -13.78 -15.38
CA ALA A 311 19.24 -14.37 -14.05
C ALA A 311 17.79 -14.72 -13.70
N TRP A 312 16.85 -13.80 -13.94
CA TRP A 312 15.43 -14.04 -13.74
C TRP A 312 14.83 -15.05 -14.72
N HIS A 313 15.29 -15.07 -15.98
CA HIS A 313 14.88 -16.04 -16.98
C HIS A 313 15.27 -17.47 -16.59
N ARG A 314 16.48 -17.68 -16.03
CA ARG A 314 16.89 -18.99 -15.47
C ARG A 314 15.97 -19.44 -14.34
N ALA A 315 15.59 -18.52 -13.45
CA ALA A 315 14.61 -18.82 -12.41
C ALA A 315 13.24 -19.18 -13.04
N ALA A 316 12.76 -18.37 -13.98
CA ALA A 316 11.49 -18.59 -14.66
C ALA A 316 11.43 -19.92 -15.41
N THR A 317 12.52 -20.31 -16.08
CA THR A 317 12.67 -21.62 -16.75
C THR A 317 12.58 -22.79 -15.76
N ARG A 318 13.02 -22.60 -14.52
CA ARG A 318 12.93 -23.61 -13.45
C ARG A 318 11.53 -23.68 -12.82
N ALA A 319 10.69 -22.67 -13.01
CA ALA A 319 9.37 -22.59 -12.41
C ALA A 319 8.44 -23.65 -12.98
N ASP A 320 7.67 -24.30 -12.11
CA ASP A 320 6.59 -25.20 -12.50
C ASP A 320 5.39 -24.42 -13.06
N GLU A 321 5.17 -23.20 -12.55
CA GLU A 321 4.14 -22.27 -13.06
C GLU A 321 4.70 -20.83 -13.07
N ILE A 322 4.39 -20.10 -14.14
CA ILE A 322 4.62 -18.65 -14.23
C ILE A 322 3.26 -17.97 -14.24
N VAL A 323 2.89 -17.32 -13.14
CA VAL A 323 1.55 -16.75 -12.97
C VAL A 323 1.56 -15.26 -13.26
N VAL A 324 0.64 -14.84 -14.14
CA VAL A 324 0.35 -13.44 -14.47
C VAL A 324 -1.13 -13.12 -14.19
N PHE A 325 -1.45 -11.85 -14.00
CA PHE A 325 -2.78 -11.43 -13.54
C PHE A 325 -3.62 -10.69 -14.58
N SER A 326 -3.03 -10.38 -15.73
CA SER A 326 -3.68 -9.66 -16.83
C SER A 326 -3.10 -10.12 -18.16
N ALA A 327 -3.84 -9.91 -19.24
CA ALA A 327 -3.33 -10.20 -20.58
C ALA A 327 -2.17 -9.25 -20.92
N ASP A 328 -2.19 -8.03 -20.40
CA ASP A 328 -1.10 -7.06 -20.53
C ASP A 328 0.20 -7.54 -19.87
N SER A 329 0.11 -8.06 -18.64
CA SER A 329 1.26 -8.71 -17.99
C SER A 329 1.80 -9.87 -18.84
N ALA A 330 0.92 -10.73 -19.37
CA ALA A 330 1.33 -11.85 -20.23
C ALA A 330 2.06 -11.35 -21.49
N ARG A 331 1.51 -10.36 -22.20
CA ARG A 331 2.13 -9.76 -23.39
C ARG A 331 3.52 -9.18 -23.07
N ARG A 332 3.67 -8.53 -21.92
CA ARG A 332 4.95 -7.94 -21.49
C ARG A 332 6.00 -8.97 -21.14
N VAL A 333 5.60 -10.03 -20.43
CA VAL A 333 6.51 -11.14 -20.13
C VAL A 333 6.93 -11.84 -21.42
N ALA A 334 5.98 -12.18 -22.29
CA ALA A 334 6.26 -12.81 -23.59
C ALA A 334 7.12 -11.94 -24.51
N ARG A 335 7.01 -10.61 -24.44
CA ARG A 335 7.89 -9.70 -25.20
C ARG A 335 9.36 -9.82 -24.79
N VAL A 336 9.62 -10.07 -23.50
CA VAL A 336 10.99 -10.19 -22.97
C VAL A 336 11.50 -11.63 -23.03
N TRP A 337 10.61 -12.61 -22.78
CA TRP A 337 10.88 -14.04 -22.75
C TRP A 337 9.89 -14.79 -23.64
N PRO A 338 10.03 -14.69 -24.97
CA PRO A 338 9.10 -15.30 -25.92
C PRO A 338 9.05 -16.82 -25.82
N ASP A 339 10.16 -17.45 -25.45
CA ASP A 339 10.28 -18.89 -25.21
C ASP A 339 9.45 -19.38 -24.02
N LEU A 340 9.18 -18.52 -23.05
CA LEU A 340 8.36 -18.84 -21.86
C LEU A 340 6.87 -18.52 -22.04
N ALA A 341 6.46 -17.92 -23.16
CA ALA A 341 5.07 -17.54 -23.41
C ALA A 341 4.06 -18.70 -23.27
N PRO A 342 4.34 -19.94 -23.74
CA PRO A 342 3.43 -21.08 -23.57
C PRO A 342 3.24 -21.54 -22.12
N HIS A 343 4.15 -21.14 -21.22
CA HIS A 343 4.14 -21.53 -19.81
C HIS A 343 3.47 -20.50 -18.90
N LEU A 344 2.99 -19.39 -19.46
CA LEU A 344 2.29 -18.35 -18.71
C LEU A 344 0.87 -18.79 -18.35
N VAL A 345 0.54 -18.71 -17.07
CA VAL A 345 -0.78 -19.02 -16.53
C VAL A 345 -1.45 -17.71 -16.11
N LEU A 346 -2.49 -17.32 -16.84
CA LEU A 346 -3.32 -16.17 -16.49
C LEU A 346 -4.27 -16.55 -15.34
N ARG A 347 -4.05 -15.98 -14.15
CA ARG A 347 -4.87 -16.24 -12.95
C ARG A 347 -5.13 -14.95 -12.19
N PRO A 348 -6.07 -14.10 -12.64
CA PRO A 348 -6.38 -12.83 -11.98
C PRO A 348 -6.73 -12.99 -10.49
N HIS A 349 -6.44 -11.98 -9.69
CA HIS A 349 -6.80 -12.01 -8.27
C HIS A 349 -8.31 -11.85 -8.06
N HIS A 350 -8.81 -12.47 -7.00
CA HIS A 350 -10.14 -12.18 -6.47
C HIS A 350 -10.07 -11.07 -5.43
N VAL A 351 -11.03 -10.15 -5.47
CA VAL A 351 -11.16 -9.06 -4.50
C VAL A 351 -12.24 -9.42 -3.50
N GLY A 352 -11.84 -9.95 -2.33
CA GLY A 352 -12.79 -10.54 -1.37
C GLY A 352 -13.75 -9.56 -0.69
N HIS A 353 -13.42 -8.26 -0.61
CA HIS A 353 -14.30 -7.23 -0.07
C HIS A 353 -14.35 -6.04 -1.03
N LEU A 354 -15.54 -5.76 -1.56
CA LEU A 354 -15.80 -4.64 -2.45
C LEU A 354 -16.74 -3.64 -1.77
N PRO A 355 -16.56 -2.33 -2.00
CA PRO A 355 -17.49 -1.33 -1.47
C PRO A 355 -18.89 -1.51 -2.08
N PRO A 356 -19.95 -1.14 -1.33
CA PRO A 356 -21.30 -1.14 -1.88
C PRO A 356 -21.46 -0.10 -3.00
N ARG A 357 -22.45 -0.34 -3.87
CA ARG A 357 -22.85 0.61 -4.92
C ARG A 357 -23.35 1.92 -4.30
N LEU A 358 -22.98 3.04 -4.93
CA LEU A 358 -23.39 4.38 -4.54
C LEU A 358 -24.48 4.91 -5.48
N ALA A 359 -25.37 5.71 -4.92
CA ALA A 359 -26.20 6.59 -5.74
C ALA A 359 -25.33 7.75 -6.25
N PRO A 360 -25.44 8.12 -7.54
CA PRO A 360 -24.89 9.36 -8.06
C PRO A 360 -25.24 10.59 -7.17
N PRO A 361 -24.30 11.53 -6.95
CA PRO A 361 -24.60 12.75 -6.23
C PRO A 361 -25.67 13.60 -6.96
N SER A 362 -26.57 14.22 -6.20
CA SER A 362 -27.66 15.07 -6.69
C SER A 362 -27.25 16.53 -6.92
N GLY A 363 -25.98 16.88 -6.67
CA GLY A 363 -25.44 18.24 -6.77
C GLY A 363 -24.02 18.23 -7.35
N PRO A 364 -23.21 19.28 -7.12
CA PRO A 364 -21.85 19.37 -7.65
C PRO A 364 -21.01 18.12 -7.33
N ALA A 365 -20.62 17.41 -8.39
CA ALA A 365 -19.86 16.19 -8.31
C ALA A 365 -18.35 16.47 -8.31
N ARG A 366 -17.61 15.72 -7.50
CA ARG A 366 -16.14 15.79 -7.45
C ARG A 366 -15.51 14.59 -8.14
N LEU A 367 -14.30 14.80 -8.65
CA LEU A 367 -13.47 13.72 -9.17
C LEU A 367 -12.72 13.05 -8.01
N GLY A 368 -13.01 11.77 -7.80
CA GLY A 368 -12.34 10.94 -6.82
C GLY A 368 -11.07 10.29 -7.36
N VAL A 369 -10.03 10.25 -6.54
CA VAL A 369 -8.81 9.45 -6.78
C VAL A 369 -8.57 8.58 -5.56
N LEU A 370 -8.40 7.28 -5.74
CA LEU A 370 -8.32 6.32 -4.64
C LEU A 370 -6.90 5.76 -4.50
N GLY A 371 -6.38 5.72 -3.26
CA GLY A 371 -5.14 5.02 -2.90
C GLY A 371 -3.94 5.92 -2.58
N ARG A 372 -2.74 5.32 -2.51
CA ARG A 372 -1.47 6.03 -2.29
C ARG A 372 -0.89 6.47 -3.63
N ILE A 373 -0.93 7.78 -3.89
CA ILE A 373 -0.60 8.38 -5.18
C ILE A 373 0.81 8.96 -5.14
N GLY A 374 1.77 8.14 -5.58
CA GLY A 374 3.12 8.59 -5.93
C GLY A 374 3.25 8.90 -7.42
N HIS A 375 4.47 9.21 -7.86
CA HIS A 375 4.76 9.53 -9.26
C HIS A 375 4.22 8.47 -10.25
N ALA A 376 4.56 7.18 -10.06
CA ALA A 376 4.10 6.09 -10.94
C ALA A 376 2.57 5.88 -10.93
N LYS A 377 1.92 6.27 -9.83
CA LYS A 377 0.46 6.23 -9.68
C LYS A 377 -0.23 7.49 -10.19
N GLY A 378 0.51 8.41 -10.85
CA GLY A 378 -0.08 9.55 -11.55
C GLY A 378 -0.06 10.89 -10.82
N ALA A 379 0.72 11.04 -9.74
CA ALA A 379 0.74 12.30 -8.98
C ALA A 379 1.08 13.54 -9.83
N ALA A 380 1.96 13.39 -10.82
CA ALA A 380 2.30 14.45 -11.78
C ALA A 380 1.12 14.82 -12.69
N VAL A 381 0.34 13.83 -13.14
CA VAL A 381 -0.87 14.02 -13.95
C VAL A 381 -1.91 14.80 -13.15
N LEU A 382 -2.14 14.41 -11.89
CA LEU A 382 -3.08 15.10 -11.01
C LEU A 382 -2.65 16.54 -10.74
N LYS A 383 -1.36 16.78 -10.51
CA LYS A 383 -0.84 18.14 -10.34
C LYS A 383 -1.04 19.00 -11.59
N ALA A 384 -0.81 18.44 -12.78
CA ALA A 384 -1.06 19.13 -14.04
C ALA A 384 -2.55 19.46 -14.23
N LEU A 385 -3.46 18.52 -13.96
CA LEU A 385 -4.90 18.76 -13.97
C LEU A 385 -5.31 19.83 -12.94
N ALA A 386 -4.76 19.75 -11.73
CA ALA A 386 -5.04 20.67 -10.65
C ALA A 386 -4.57 22.11 -10.92
N ALA A 387 -3.59 22.29 -11.83
CA ALA A 387 -3.07 23.57 -12.27
C ALA A 387 -3.85 24.19 -13.45
N LEU A 388 -4.71 23.42 -14.13
CA LEU A 388 -5.52 23.97 -15.22
C LEU A 388 -6.59 24.93 -14.67
N PRO A 389 -6.68 26.17 -15.21
CA PRO A 389 -7.84 27.00 -14.99
C PRO A 389 -9.06 26.36 -15.65
N ASP A 390 -10.26 26.59 -15.11
CA ASP A 390 -11.53 26.22 -15.74
C ASP A 390 -11.66 24.73 -16.10
N ARG A 391 -11.04 23.83 -15.31
CA ARG A 391 -11.22 22.38 -15.48
C ARG A 391 -12.65 21.89 -15.17
N GLY A 392 -13.45 22.69 -14.44
CA GLY A 392 -14.86 22.40 -14.17
C GLY A 392 -15.14 21.39 -13.05
N PHE A 393 -14.12 20.93 -12.31
CA PHE A 393 -14.30 20.00 -11.19
C PHE A 393 -13.24 20.14 -10.10
N GLU A 394 -13.58 19.69 -8.88
CA GLU A 394 -12.65 19.54 -7.77
C GLU A 394 -12.07 18.12 -7.74
N ILE A 395 -10.81 18.00 -7.30
CA ILE A 395 -10.11 16.72 -7.17
C ILE A 395 -10.01 16.36 -5.69
N VAL A 396 -10.47 15.16 -5.35
CA VAL A 396 -10.39 14.60 -3.99
C VAL A 396 -9.59 13.30 -4.02
N VAL A 397 -8.45 13.27 -3.34
CA VAL A 397 -7.64 12.07 -3.13
C VAL A 397 -8.08 11.40 -1.83
N LEU A 398 -8.77 10.27 -1.95
CA LEU A 398 -9.03 9.34 -0.84
C LEU A 398 -7.81 8.45 -0.68
N GLY A 399 -6.95 8.80 0.27
CA GLY A 399 -5.66 8.16 0.48
C GLY A 399 -4.56 9.17 0.72
N GLU A 400 -3.33 8.78 0.39
CA GLU A 400 -2.13 9.58 0.59
C GLU A 400 -1.63 10.10 -0.76
N LEU A 401 -1.16 11.35 -0.81
CA LEU A 401 -0.48 11.93 -1.96
C LEU A 401 0.98 12.18 -1.58
N ASP A 402 1.90 11.86 -2.48
CA ASP A 402 3.30 12.25 -2.33
C ASP A 402 3.40 13.79 -2.16
N PRO A 403 3.95 14.30 -1.03
CA PRO A 403 4.01 15.73 -0.75
C PRO A 403 4.68 16.57 -1.83
N ALA A 404 5.60 16.01 -2.61
CA ALA A 404 6.25 16.71 -3.73
C ALA A 404 5.26 17.16 -4.82
N PHE A 405 4.08 16.52 -4.87
CA PHE A 405 3.03 16.79 -5.84
C PHE A 405 1.82 17.52 -5.25
N ALA A 406 1.90 17.98 -4.00
CA ALA A 406 0.83 18.77 -3.40
C ALA A 406 0.46 19.99 -4.24
N HIS A 407 -0.84 20.31 -4.32
CA HIS A 407 -1.36 21.45 -5.06
C HIS A 407 -2.64 21.97 -4.40
N PRO A 408 -2.86 23.30 -4.31
CA PRO A 408 -4.08 23.87 -3.69
C PRO A 408 -5.39 23.47 -4.37
N GLY A 409 -5.33 23.08 -5.64
CA GLY A 409 -6.48 22.57 -6.41
C GLY A 409 -6.88 21.13 -6.08
N MET A 410 -6.24 20.48 -5.11
CA MET A 410 -6.53 19.11 -4.68
C MET A 410 -6.83 19.07 -3.18
N THR A 411 -7.84 18.27 -2.81
CA THR A 411 -8.10 17.90 -1.41
C THR A 411 -7.56 16.50 -1.16
N VAL A 412 -6.73 16.33 -0.13
CA VAL A 412 -6.21 15.01 0.28
C VAL A 412 -6.86 14.61 1.60
N HIS A 413 -7.62 13.51 1.59
CA HIS A 413 -8.34 13.03 2.76
C HIS A 413 -7.41 12.37 3.79
N GLY A 414 -6.47 11.55 3.32
CA GLY A 414 -5.63 10.70 4.18
C GLY A 414 -6.00 9.22 4.09
N ARG A 415 -5.35 8.40 4.94
CA ARG A 415 -5.55 6.95 4.97
C ARG A 415 -7.01 6.59 5.25
N TYR A 416 -7.47 5.52 4.62
CA TYR A 416 -8.81 4.97 4.75
C TYR A 416 -8.73 3.46 4.88
N ARG A 417 -9.76 2.84 5.45
CA ARG A 417 -10.00 1.41 5.38
C ARG A 417 -10.90 1.09 4.20
N ARG A 418 -10.78 -0.13 3.66
CA ARG A 418 -11.52 -0.55 2.45
C ARG A 418 -13.05 -0.50 2.64
N ASP A 419 -13.52 -0.77 3.85
CA ASP A 419 -14.94 -0.68 4.23
C ASP A 419 -15.46 0.77 4.31
N GLU A 420 -14.58 1.77 4.33
CA GLU A 420 -14.93 3.19 4.39
C GLU A 420 -15.06 3.83 3.00
N ILE A 421 -14.63 3.16 1.91
CA ILE A 421 -14.56 3.74 0.56
C ILE A 421 -15.90 4.35 0.14
N ALA A 422 -17.00 3.62 0.28
CA ALA A 422 -18.33 4.09 -0.11
C ALA A 422 -18.79 5.29 0.72
N THR A 423 -18.65 5.21 2.05
CA THR A 423 -19.03 6.30 2.97
C THR A 423 -18.22 7.57 2.68
N LEU A 424 -16.92 7.44 2.46
CA LEU A 424 -16.05 8.57 2.14
C LEU A 424 -16.40 9.17 0.78
N ALA A 425 -16.62 8.34 -0.23
CA ALA A 425 -17.03 8.82 -1.55
C ALA A 425 -18.34 9.59 -1.52
N ALA A 426 -19.34 9.10 -0.77
CA ALA A 426 -20.59 9.83 -0.56
C ALA A 426 -20.35 11.16 0.18
N SER A 427 -19.56 11.17 1.25
CA SER A 427 -19.28 12.38 2.04
C SER A 427 -18.54 13.47 1.25
N HIS A 428 -17.70 13.08 0.31
CA HIS A 428 -16.96 13.99 -0.58
C HIS A 428 -17.70 14.29 -1.87
N THR A 429 -18.94 13.80 -2.03
CA THR A 429 -19.77 13.96 -3.24
C THR A 429 -19.04 13.52 -4.51
N ILE A 430 -18.30 12.42 -4.43
CA ILE A 430 -17.58 11.84 -5.57
C ILE A 430 -18.61 11.35 -6.59
N GLY A 431 -18.51 11.84 -7.83
CA GLY A 431 -19.40 11.44 -8.92
C GLY A 431 -18.71 10.70 -10.07
N ALA A 432 -17.39 10.63 -10.07
CA ALA A 432 -16.59 9.79 -10.96
C ALA A 432 -15.22 9.52 -10.32
N TRP A 433 -14.60 8.41 -10.69
CA TRP A 433 -13.26 8.03 -10.28
C TRP A 433 -12.27 8.22 -11.42
N PHE A 434 -11.07 8.67 -11.08
CA PHE A 434 -9.91 8.61 -11.97
C PHE A 434 -8.78 7.82 -11.30
N VAL A 435 -8.26 6.81 -11.99
CA VAL A 435 -7.08 6.05 -11.58
C VAL A 435 -5.93 6.41 -12.53
N PRO A 436 -5.12 7.44 -12.19
CA PRO A 436 -4.14 8.05 -13.11
C PRO A 436 -2.83 7.27 -13.19
N ALA A 437 -2.85 5.97 -12.93
CA ALA A 437 -1.64 5.14 -12.93
C ALA A 437 -0.99 5.14 -14.31
N ILE A 438 0.20 5.76 -14.42
CA ILE A 438 0.97 5.87 -15.67
C ILE A 438 1.87 4.65 -15.92
N TRP A 439 1.87 3.69 -15.00
CA TRP A 439 2.59 2.43 -15.10
C TRP A 439 1.61 1.28 -15.34
N PRO A 440 2.00 0.21 -16.06
CA PRO A 440 1.12 -0.94 -16.19
C PRO A 440 1.03 -1.64 -14.84
N GLU A 441 -0.11 -1.59 -14.17
CA GLU A 441 -0.33 -2.41 -12.98
C GLU A 441 -0.49 -3.86 -13.43
N THR A 442 0.12 -4.78 -12.69
CA THR A 442 -0.06 -6.23 -12.91
C THR A 442 -1.47 -6.66 -12.55
N PHE A 443 -2.01 -6.08 -11.46
CA PHE A 443 -3.40 -6.14 -11.03
C PHE A 443 -3.73 -4.86 -10.25
N SER A 444 -4.93 -4.30 -10.43
CA SER A 444 -5.32 -3.04 -9.76
C SER A 444 -6.53 -3.20 -8.84
N TYR A 445 -6.28 -3.45 -7.55
CA TYR A 445 -7.34 -3.47 -6.53
C TYR A 445 -8.18 -2.18 -6.54
N THR A 446 -7.51 -1.04 -6.70
CA THR A 446 -8.14 0.29 -6.75
C THR A 446 -9.19 0.39 -7.85
N VAL A 447 -8.92 -0.13 -9.06
CA VAL A 447 -9.90 -0.10 -10.16
C VAL A 447 -11.12 -0.95 -9.82
N HIS A 448 -10.93 -2.16 -9.29
CA HIS A 448 -12.05 -3.01 -8.85
C HIS A 448 -12.89 -2.35 -7.76
N GLU A 449 -12.25 -1.69 -6.79
CA GLU A 449 -12.94 -0.95 -5.72
C GLU A 449 -13.73 0.24 -6.28
N CYS A 450 -13.13 1.04 -7.17
CA CYS A 450 -13.82 2.15 -7.84
C CYS A 450 -15.02 1.65 -8.67
N LEU A 451 -14.84 0.59 -9.46
CA LEU A 451 -15.90 0.05 -10.33
C LEU A 451 -17.08 -0.48 -9.51
N ALA A 452 -16.82 -1.13 -8.38
CA ALA A 452 -17.86 -1.66 -7.49
C ALA A 452 -18.80 -0.59 -6.93
N THR A 453 -18.34 0.67 -6.82
CA THR A 453 -19.21 1.79 -6.42
C THR A 453 -20.31 2.08 -7.45
N GLY A 454 -20.19 1.60 -8.68
CA GLY A 454 -21.12 1.86 -9.77
C GLY A 454 -21.01 3.25 -10.41
N LEU A 455 -20.13 4.12 -9.90
CA LEU A 455 -19.80 5.41 -10.52
C LEU A 455 -18.92 5.22 -11.77
N PRO A 456 -18.88 6.17 -12.71
CA PRO A 456 -17.93 6.15 -13.82
C PRO A 456 -16.49 6.06 -13.31
N VAL A 457 -15.68 5.22 -13.95
CA VAL A 457 -14.26 5.03 -13.64
C VAL A 457 -13.43 5.23 -14.89
N LEU A 458 -12.51 6.19 -14.83
CA LEU A 458 -11.58 6.46 -15.92
C LEU A 458 -10.18 5.97 -15.53
N THR A 459 -9.51 5.30 -16.45
CA THR A 459 -8.12 4.83 -16.29
C THR A 459 -7.34 5.14 -17.56
N PHE A 460 -6.01 5.07 -17.51
CA PHE A 460 -5.23 5.03 -18.74
C PHE A 460 -5.31 3.65 -19.39
N ASP A 461 -5.28 3.61 -20.73
CA ASP A 461 -5.26 2.37 -21.53
C ASP A 461 -3.89 1.67 -21.46
N ILE A 462 -3.59 1.15 -20.27
CA ILE A 462 -2.33 0.47 -19.96
C ILE A 462 -2.53 -0.49 -18.80
N GLY A 463 -1.83 -1.62 -18.79
CA GLY A 463 -1.83 -2.54 -17.66
C GLY A 463 -3.18 -3.21 -17.42
N ALA A 464 -3.26 -3.91 -16.29
CA ALA A 464 -4.51 -4.47 -15.80
C ALA A 464 -5.55 -3.38 -15.51
N GLN A 465 -5.15 -2.16 -15.15
CA GLN A 465 -6.11 -1.09 -14.90
C GLN A 465 -6.91 -0.69 -16.15
N GLY A 466 -6.25 -0.67 -17.32
CA GLY A 466 -6.90 -0.39 -18.61
C GLY A 466 -7.82 -1.54 -19.01
N GLU A 467 -7.29 -2.77 -18.98
CA GLU A 467 -8.06 -3.98 -19.34
C GLU A 467 -9.30 -4.16 -18.46
N THR A 468 -9.15 -4.01 -17.14
CA THR A 468 -10.27 -4.10 -16.20
C THR A 468 -11.30 -3.00 -16.46
N ALA A 469 -10.88 -1.74 -16.66
CA ALA A 469 -11.84 -0.66 -16.92
C ALA A 469 -12.59 -0.87 -18.25
N ALA A 470 -11.90 -1.22 -19.33
CA ALA A 470 -12.51 -1.47 -20.64
C ALA A 470 -13.54 -2.61 -20.62
N ALA A 471 -13.37 -3.60 -19.73
CA ALA A 471 -14.28 -4.73 -19.58
C ALA A 471 -15.54 -4.45 -18.73
N HIS A 472 -15.66 -3.26 -18.12
CA HIS A 472 -16.79 -2.93 -17.24
C HIS A 472 -17.69 -1.82 -17.82
N PRO A 473 -19.01 -1.90 -17.64
CA PRO A 473 -19.96 -0.96 -18.24
C PRO A 473 -19.82 0.48 -17.75
N ASN A 474 -19.32 0.67 -16.52
CA ASN A 474 -19.02 1.98 -15.94
C ASN A 474 -17.53 2.33 -16.02
N GLY A 475 -16.73 1.61 -16.81
CA GLY A 475 -15.32 1.90 -17.04
C GLY A 475 -15.06 2.57 -18.38
N GLN A 476 -14.07 3.47 -18.43
CA GLN A 476 -13.60 4.13 -19.63
C GLN A 476 -12.07 4.20 -19.62
N VAL A 477 -11.45 4.00 -20.78
CA VAL A 477 -10.00 4.11 -20.94
C VAL A 477 -9.62 5.38 -21.68
N LEU A 478 -8.50 5.96 -21.27
CA LEU A 478 -7.95 7.22 -21.77
C LEU A 478 -6.58 6.96 -22.41
N PRO A 479 -6.22 7.65 -23.51
CA PRO A 479 -4.87 7.57 -24.06
C PRO A 479 -3.82 8.03 -23.02
N LEU A 480 -2.72 7.28 -22.91
CA LEU A 480 -1.65 7.60 -21.94
C LEU A 480 -0.91 8.91 -22.27
N ASP A 481 -0.91 9.31 -23.54
CA ASP A 481 -0.28 10.52 -24.07
C ASP A 481 -1.26 11.71 -24.19
N ALA A 482 -2.50 11.55 -23.69
CA ALA A 482 -3.48 12.62 -23.69
C ALA A 482 -2.97 13.87 -22.96
N SER A 483 -3.18 15.04 -23.57
CA SER A 483 -2.81 16.31 -22.96
C SER A 483 -3.62 16.56 -21.67
N PRO A 484 -3.10 17.35 -20.71
CA PRO A 484 -3.87 17.70 -19.52
C PRO A 484 -5.26 18.29 -19.82
N ARG A 485 -5.40 19.08 -20.89
CA ARG A 485 -6.68 19.68 -21.29
C ARG A 485 -7.66 18.63 -21.79
N ASP A 486 -7.23 17.73 -22.69
CA ASP A 486 -8.06 16.62 -23.18
C ASP A 486 -8.49 15.69 -22.04
N LEU A 487 -7.57 15.39 -21.11
CA LEU A 487 -7.90 14.64 -19.89
C LEU A 487 -8.97 15.36 -19.06
N ALA A 488 -8.81 16.67 -18.82
CA ALA A 488 -9.79 17.44 -18.06
C ALA A 488 -11.16 17.46 -18.75
N ASP A 489 -11.22 17.57 -20.07
CA ASP A 489 -12.48 17.58 -20.83
C ASP A 489 -13.21 16.24 -20.72
N ARG A 490 -12.49 15.12 -20.83
CA ARG A 490 -13.07 13.77 -20.69
C ARG A 490 -13.53 13.50 -19.26
N LEU A 491 -12.77 13.94 -18.26
CA LEU A 491 -13.13 13.81 -16.84
C LEU A 491 -14.38 14.65 -16.51
N ALA A 492 -14.46 15.89 -17.03
CA ALA A 492 -15.63 16.74 -16.86
C ALA A 492 -16.88 16.14 -17.54
N ALA A 493 -16.74 15.59 -18.74
CA ALA A 493 -17.83 14.92 -19.44
C ALA A 493 -18.38 13.72 -18.65
N ALA A 494 -17.51 12.90 -18.06
CA ALA A 494 -17.92 11.79 -17.22
C ALA A 494 -18.70 12.23 -15.98
N LEU A 495 -18.28 13.32 -15.33
CA LEU A 495 -18.99 13.91 -14.18
C LEU A 495 -20.37 14.48 -14.59
N ALA A 496 -20.46 15.10 -15.76
CA ALA A 496 -21.73 15.66 -16.27
C ALA A 496 -22.76 14.55 -16.57
N GLY A 497 -22.33 13.42 -17.14
CA GLY A 497 -23.19 12.26 -17.37
C GLY A 497 -23.79 11.68 -16.09
N THR A 498 -23.03 11.67 -14.99
CA THR A 498 -23.50 11.26 -13.67
C THR A 498 -24.63 12.16 -13.15
N ALA A 499 -24.52 13.48 -13.34
CA ALA A 499 -25.53 14.43 -12.89
C ALA A 499 -26.85 14.33 -13.67
N GLN A 500 -26.80 13.96 -14.96
CA GLN A 500 -28.00 13.77 -15.78
C GLN A 500 -28.76 12.49 -15.39
N SER A 501 -28.04 11.41 -15.07
CA SER A 501 -28.64 10.15 -14.59
C SER A 501 -29.30 10.29 -13.21
N SER A 502 -28.73 11.10 -12.32
CA SER A 502 -29.34 11.39 -11.01
C SER A 502 -30.64 12.19 -11.15
N ALA A 503 -30.67 13.20 -12.03
CA ALA A 503 -31.87 13.98 -12.30
C ALA A 503 -33.02 13.16 -12.92
N ALA A 504 -32.70 12.26 -13.86
CA ALA A 504 -33.70 11.39 -14.50
C ALA A 504 -34.34 10.40 -13.49
N SER A 505 -33.52 9.75 -12.65
CA SER A 505 -34.01 8.81 -11.62
C SER A 505 -34.83 9.50 -10.52
N SER A 506 -34.52 10.76 -10.17
CA SER A 506 -35.36 11.54 -9.24
C SER A 506 -36.72 11.92 -9.84
N ASN A 507 -36.79 12.20 -11.14
CA ASN A 507 -38.04 12.57 -11.82
C ASN A 507 -38.98 11.36 -11.99
N GLU A 508 -38.45 10.18 -12.32
CA GLU A 508 -39.25 8.94 -12.36
C GLU A 508 -39.81 8.56 -10.98
N ALA A 509 -39.00 8.69 -9.91
CA ALA A 509 -39.45 8.43 -8.55
C ALA A 509 -40.52 9.42 -8.03
N GLN A 510 -40.58 10.62 -8.60
CA GLN A 510 -41.63 11.61 -8.31
C GLN A 510 -42.89 11.39 -9.16
N SER A 511 -42.76 10.91 -10.40
CA SER A 511 -43.89 10.60 -11.29
C SER A 511 -44.68 9.35 -10.87
N LEU A 512 -44.11 8.51 -10.02
CA LEU A 512 -44.73 7.28 -9.48
C LEU A 512 -45.38 7.48 -8.09
N ARG A 513 -45.49 8.73 -7.61
CA ARG A 513 -46.14 9.08 -6.33
C ARG A 513 -47.46 9.79 -6.51
#